data_AF-A0A2H0PB79-F1
#
_entry.id   AF-A0A2H0PB79-F1
#
_cell.length_a   1.000
_cell.length_b   1.000
_cell.length_c   1.000
_cell.angle_alpha   90.00
_cell.angle_beta   90.00
_cell.angle_gamma   90.00
#
_symmetry.space_group_name_H-M   'P 1'
#
loop_
_entity.id
_entity.type
_entity.pdbx_description
1 polymer ?
#
loop_
_entity_poly.entity_id
_entity_poly.type
_entity_poly.pdbx_seq_one_letter_code
_entity_poly.pdbx_strand_id
1 'polypeptide(L)'
;MFAPAPALPPVSLESAYVEIRAAARPAEDPISVLSRAASPAEKLAALETLHASLPLAPQARRAKALATLSLVAGSAAETPAVRARALMYLGYAVPVVGDEAARLAAVRVLLGATLTPAYRVYALRGLGPATHDLPAAVEPEVQAALLNLLGSTLTNEERITALATLDAFVRTREDLSRRRPDLVAALESEMLVPIEPAPAAFAARGSSSERALTLAVVWHSARNRFAAGEPASLIRVNTLLSKLAALETDDSVKAQISAFLAEPAPEFLP
;
A
#
# COMPACT_ATOMS: atom_id res chain seq x y z
N MET A 1 0.78 50.82 24.33
CA MET A 1 -0.28 50.18 25.13
C MET A 1 -0.59 48.85 24.48
N PHE A 2 -0.28 47.72 25.12
CA PHE A 2 -0.63 46.38 24.62
C PHE A 2 -1.95 45.95 25.25
N ALA A 3 -2.91 45.51 24.42
CA ALA A 3 -4.16 44.94 24.90
C ALA A 3 -3.88 43.58 25.60
N PRO A 4 -4.49 43.30 26.76
CA PRO A 4 -4.35 41.99 27.39
C PRO A 4 -4.98 40.90 26.51
N ALA A 5 -4.28 39.78 26.39
CA ALA A 5 -4.78 38.60 25.69
C ALA A 5 -6.08 38.10 26.35
N PRO A 6 -7.06 37.63 25.56
CA PRO A 6 -8.32 37.13 26.10
C PRO A 6 -8.04 35.91 26.99
N ALA A 7 -8.54 35.95 28.23
CA ALA A 7 -8.50 34.82 29.14
C ALA A 7 -9.33 33.67 28.54
N LEU A 8 -8.68 32.51 28.33
CA LEU A 8 -9.38 31.31 27.93
C LEU A 8 -10.43 30.96 29.01
N PRO A 9 -11.65 30.56 28.61
CA PRO A 9 -12.68 30.21 29.57
C PRO A 9 -12.20 29.06 30.46
N PRO A 10 -12.51 29.08 31.77
CA PRO A 10 -12.14 28.00 32.67
C PRO A 10 -12.78 26.70 32.19
N VAL A 11 -11.95 25.71 31.83
CA VAL A 11 -12.40 24.35 31.55
C VAL A 11 -13.05 23.85 32.84
N SER A 12 -14.34 23.49 32.79
CA SER A 12 -15.02 22.97 33.98
C SER A 12 -14.36 21.65 34.38
N LEU A 13 -14.31 21.37 35.68
CA LEU A 13 -13.81 20.08 36.19
C LEU A 13 -14.55 18.89 35.56
N GLU A 14 -15.80 19.11 35.12
CA GLU A 14 -16.64 18.13 34.45
C GLU A 14 -16.18 17.85 33.02
N SER A 15 -15.80 18.88 32.23
CA SER A 15 -15.22 18.66 30.90
C SER A 15 -13.82 18.06 30.97
N ALA A 16 -13.00 18.48 31.94
CA ALA A 16 -11.71 17.84 32.21
C ALA A 16 -11.87 16.37 32.63
N TYR A 17 -12.87 16.05 33.46
CA TYR A 17 -13.15 14.68 33.87
C TYR A 17 -13.66 13.81 32.72
N VAL A 18 -14.49 14.35 31.81
CA VAL A 18 -14.94 13.63 30.60
C VAL A 18 -13.77 13.35 29.66
N GLU A 19 -12.88 14.32 29.43
CA GLU A 19 -11.69 14.15 28.59
C GLU A 19 -10.69 13.15 29.21
N ILE A 20 -10.44 13.24 30.52
CA ILE A 20 -9.57 12.31 31.25
C ILE A 20 -10.18 10.90 31.23
N ARG A 21 -11.50 10.75 31.38
CA ARG A 21 -12.17 9.44 31.36
C ARG A 21 -12.25 8.86 29.95
N ALA A 22 -12.32 9.68 28.91
CA ALA A 22 -12.19 9.25 27.53
C ALA A 22 -10.76 8.78 27.21
N ALA A 23 -9.74 9.50 27.72
CA ALA A 23 -8.33 9.13 27.62
C ALA A 23 -7.95 7.91 28.48
N ALA A 24 -8.68 7.64 29.57
CA ALA A 24 -8.43 6.55 30.50
C ALA A 24 -9.19 5.24 30.18
N ARG A 25 -10.00 5.19 29.11
CA ARG A 25 -10.53 3.91 28.63
C ARG A 25 -9.36 3.09 28.07
N PRO A 26 -9.21 1.81 28.44
CA PRO A 26 -8.28 0.93 27.75
C PRO A 26 -8.59 1.03 26.25
N ALA A 27 -7.58 1.35 25.43
CA ALA A 27 -7.74 1.35 23.99
C ALA A 27 -8.31 -0.02 23.60
N GLU A 28 -9.54 -0.04 23.10
CA GLU A 28 -10.23 -1.28 22.76
C GLU A 28 -9.42 -2.01 21.68
N ASP A 29 -9.32 -3.34 21.79
CA ASP A 29 -8.58 -4.14 20.83
C ASP A 29 -9.12 -3.89 19.40
N PRO A 30 -8.29 -3.44 18.44
CA PRO A 30 -8.78 -3.05 17.12
C PRO A 30 -9.46 -4.21 16.37
N ILE A 31 -9.02 -5.46 16.59
CA ILE A 31 -9.68 -6.64 16.01
C ILE A 31 -11.11 -6.79 16.56
N SER A 32 -11.34 -6.52 17.84
CA SER A 32 -12.68 -6.52 18.45
C SER A 32 -13.57 -5.47 17.81
N VAL A 33 -13.09 -4.22 17.69
CA VAL A 33 -13.84 -3.12 17.07
C VAL A 33 -14.25 -3.45 15.63
N LEU A 34 -13.33 -4.04 14.85
CA LEU A 34 -13.58 -4.42 13.46
C LEU A 34 -14.56 -5.59 13.30
N SER A 35 -14.67 -6.45 14.32
CA SER A 35 -15.52 -7.66 14.28
C SER A 35 -16.96 -7.40 14.74
N ARG A 36 -17.27 -6.20 15.25
CA ARG A 36 -18.59 -5.85 15.80
C ARG A 36 -19.27 -4.73 15.01
N ALA A 37 -20.54 -4.49 15.34
CA ALA A 37 -21.20 -3.24 14.97
C ALA A 37 -20.54 -2.08 15.73
N ALA A 38 -19.93 -1.17 14.98
CA ALA A 38 -19.26 0.02 15.47
C ALA A 38 -19.45 1.12 14.42
N SER A 39 -19.29 2.38 14.83
CA SER A 39 -19.39 3.50 13.91
C SER A 39 -18.27 3.46 12.86
N PRO A 40 -18.47 4.05 11.66
CA PRO A 40 -17.42 4.09 10.64
C PRO A 40 -16.13 4.76 11.13
N ALA A 41 -16.23 5.79 11.96
CA ALA A 41 -15.07 6.47 12.53
C ALA A 41 -14.26 5.55 13.46
N GLU A 42 -14.93 4.78 14.33
CA GLU A 42 -14.27 3.79 15.18
C GLU A 42 -13.58 2.70 14.36
N LYS A 43 -14.22 2.22 13.29
CA LYS A 43 -13.61 1.22 12.39
C LYS A 43 -12.41 1.76 11.65
N LEU A 44 -12.45 2.99 11.16
CA LEU A 44 -11.30 3.63 10.48
C LEU A 44 -10.12 3.80 11.45
N ALA A 45 -10.35 4.28 12.67
CA ALA A 45 -9.31 4.39 13.69
C ALA A 45 -8.73 3.02 14.09
N ALA A 46 -9.59 1.99 14.20
CA ALA A 46 -9.17 0.62 14.47
C ALA A 46 -8.32 0.03 13.32
N LEU A 47 -8.66 0.31 12.06
CA LEU A 47 -7.87 -0.09 10.89
C LEU A 47 -6.46 0.52 10.95
N GLU A 48 -6.35 1.82 11.24
CA GLU A 48 -5.07 2.53 11.33
C GLU A 48 -4.20 1.97 12.47
N THR A 49 -4.80 1.78 13.65
CA THR A 49 -4.13 1.19 14.82
C THR A 49 -3.67 -0.24 14.54
N LEU A 50 -4.51 -1.04 13.88
CA LEU A 50 -4.17 -2.41 13.52
C LEU A 50 -3.00 -2.43 12.54
N HIS A 51 -3.04 -1.64 11.47
CA HIS A 51 -1.97 -1.58 10.48
C HIS A 51 -0.62 -1.19 11.09
N ALA A 52 -0.59 -0.18 11.96
CA ALA A 52 0.64 0.28 12.61
C ALA A 52 1.24 -0.75 13.57
N SER A 53 0.40 -1.54 14.26
CA SER A 53 0.85 -2.50 15.28
C SER A 53 1.11 -3.92 14.73
N LEU A 54 0.61 -4.24 13.54
CA LEU A 54 0.64 -5.58 12.96
C LEU A 54 2.06 -6.16 12.75
N PRO A 55 3.07 -5.41 12.27
CA PRO A 55 4.40 -5.97 12.03
C PRO A 55 5.08 -6.48 13.30
N LEU A 56 4.75 -5.91 14.46
CA LEU A 56 5.32 -6.24 15.76
C LEU A 56 4.47 -7.27 16.54
N ALA A 57 3.33 -7.68 15.98
CA ALA A 57 2.37 -8.54 16.66
C ALA A 57 2.81 -10.03 16.64
N PRO A 58 2.45 -10.81 17.68
CA PRO A 58 2.65 -12.26 17.66
C PRO A 58 1.97 -12.95 16.47
N GLN A 59 2.50 -14.09 16.02
CA GLN A 59 2.01 -14.81 14.85
C GLN A 59 0.50 -15.09 14.87
N ALA A 60 -0.03 -15.55 16.02
CA ALA A 60 -1.46 -15.81 16.17
C ALA A 60 -2.32 -14.55 15.98
N ARG A 61 -1.82 -13.39 16.43
CA ARG A 61 -2.51 -12.10 16.27
C ARG A 61 -2.45 -11.62 14.82
N ARG A 62 -1.34 -11.84 14.11
CA ARG A 62 -1.21 -11.53 12.69
C ARG A 62 -2.18 -12.34 11.83
N ALA A 63 -2.32 -13.64 12.09
CA ALA A 63 -3.29 -14.49 11.42
C ALA A 63 -4.73 -14.04 11.66
N LYS A 64 -5.08 -13.72 12.93
CA LYS A 64 -6.42 -13.20 13.27
C LYS A 64 -6.71 -11.86 12.59
N ALA A 65 -5.74 -10.96 12.56
CA ALA A 65 -5.86 -9.67 11.89
C ALA A 65 -6.10 -9.83 10.38
N LEU A 66 -5.37 -10.73 9.71
CA LEU A 66 -5.56 -11.01 8.29
C LEU A 66 -6.96 -11.54 7.98
N ALA A 67 -7.46 -12.46 8.80
CA ALA A 67 -8.82 -12.98 8.69
C ALA A 67 -9.87 -11.87 8.88
N THR A 68 -9.72 -11.04 9.91
CA THR A 68 -10.63 -9.90 10.16
C THR A 68 -10.59 -8.88 9.02
N LEU A 69 -9.41 -8.53 8.51
CA LEU A 69 -9.26 -7.61 7.37
C LEU A 69 -9.93 -8.18 6.11
N SER A 70 -9.80 -9.49 5.87
CA SER A 70 -10.46 -10.17 4.74
C SER A 70 -11.99 -10.07 4.84
N LEU A 71 -12.53 -10.28 6.04
CA LEU A 71 -13.97 -10.16 6.30
C LEU A 71 -14.48 -8.72 6.09
N VAL A 72 -13.78 -7.73 6.65
CA VAL A 72 -14.17 -6.31 6.51
C VAL A 72 -14.07 -5.85 5.05
N ALA A 73 -13.01 -6.24 4.33
CA ALA A 73 -12.83 -5.90 2.92
C ALA A 73 -13.93 -6.51 2.03
N GLY A 74 -14.30 -7.78 2.30
CA GLY A 74 -15.33 -8.51 1.57
C GLY A 74 -16.77 -8.14 1.94
N SER A 75 -17.00 -7.48 3.08
CA SER A 75 -18.35 -7.26 3.62
C SER A 75 -19.09 -6.13 2.91
N ALA A 76 -20.24 -6.44 2.30
CA ALA A 76 -21.15 -5.43 1.74
C ALA A 76 -21.86 -4.59 2.81
N ALA A 77 -21.84 -5.01 4.08
CA ALA A 77 -22.46 -4.28 5.19
C ALA A 77 -21.58 -3.12 5.70
N GLU A 78 -20.30 -3.10 5.32
CA GLU A 78 -19.38 -2.02 5.68
C GLU A 78 -19.55 -0.81 4.75
N THR A 79 -19.23 0.37 5.29
CA THR A 79 -19.24 1.60 4.47
C THR A 79 -18.14 1.55 3.41
N PRO A 80 -18.30 2.25 2.28
CA PRO A 80 -17.30 2.28 1.22
C PRO A 80 -15.90 2.69 1.71
N ALA A 81 -15.82 3.68 2.61
CA ALA A 81 -14.56 4.16 3.17
C ALA A 81 -13.85 3.09 4.01
N VAL A 82 -14.60 2.36 4.85
CA VAL A 82 -14.06 1.27 5.68
C VAL A 82 -13.57 0.12 4.79
N ARG A 83 -14.35 -0.27 3.78
CA ARG A 83 -13.96 -1.32 2.82
C ARG A 83 -12.71 -0.96 2.03
N ALA A 84 -12.67 0.25 1.48
CA ALA A 84 -11.53 0.76 0.72
C ALA A 84 -10.23 0.72 1.56
N ARG A 85 -10.32 1.16 2.83
CA ARG A 85 -9.15 1.12 3.72
C ARG A 85 -8.77 -0.30 4.13
N ALA A 86 -9.75 -1.16 4.40
CA ALA A 86 -9.51 -2.56 4.71
C ALA A 86 -8.84 -3.32 3.56
N LEU A 87 -9.21 -3.04 2.30
CA LEU A 87 -8.55 -3.61 1.12
C LEU A 87 -7.06 -3.24 1.05
N MET A 88 -6.72 -1.97 1.29
CA MET A 88 -5.31 -1.56 1.31
C MET A 88 -4.54 -2.30 2.42
N TYR A 89 -5.06 -2.30 3.65
CA TYR A 89 -4.37 -2.90 4.81
C TYR A 89 -4.34 -4.43 4.78
N LEU A 90 -5.33 -5.06 4.15
CA LEU A 90 -5.31 -6.49 3.86
C LEU A 90 -4.05 -6.85 3.07
N GLY A 91 -3.71 -6.04 2.07
CA GLY A 91 -2.49 -6.16 1.28
C GLY A 91 -1.21 -6.18 2.12
N TYR A 92 -1.04 -5.17 2.96
CA TYR A 92 0.12 -5.05 3.86
C TYR A 92 0.19 -6.16 4.93
N ALA A 93 -0.95 -6.76 5.27
CA ALA A 93 -0.99 -7.84 6.25
C ALA A 93 -0.53 -9.20 5.68
N VAL A 94 -0.61 -9.39 4.34
CA VAL A 94 -0.27 -10.67 3.71
C VAL A 94 1.19 -11.09 3.96
N PRO A 95 2.22 -10.26 3.71
CA PRO A 95 3.62 -10.69 3.84
C PRO A 95 4.03 -11.08 5.28
N VAL A 96 3.35 -10.53 6.28
CA VAL A 96 3.70 -10.75 7.69
C VAL A 96 3.03 -11.98 8.31
N VAL A 97 2.28 -12.78 7.53
CA VAL A 97 1.58 -13.98 8.00
C VAL A 97 2.18 -15.24 7.38
N GLY A 98 2.82 -16.10 8.19
CA GLY A 98 3.34 -17.39 7.73
C GLY A 98 2.33 -18.47 7.32
N ASP A 99 1.01 -18.24 7.46
CA ASP A 99 -0.03 -19.17 6.99
C ASP A 99 -0.31 -18.93 5.50
N GLU A 100 0.15 -19.85 4.66
CA GLU A 100 -0.02 -19.78 3.20
C GLU A 100 -1.48 -19.78 2.76
N ALA A 101 -2.33 -20.64 3.33
CA ALA A 101 -3.73 -20.74 2.91
C ALA A 101 -4.48 -19.43 3.22
N ALA A 102 -4.21 -18.82 4.38
CA ALA A 102 -4.77 -17.54 4.75
C ALA A 102 -4.30 -16.39 3.84
N ARG A 103 -3.00 -16.37 3.48
CA ARG A 103 -2.45 -15.40 2.52
C ARG A 103 -3.10 -15.52 1.14
N LEU A 104 -3.29 -16.74 0.65
CA LEU A 104 -3.94 -16.99 -0.65
C LEU A 104 -5.41 -16.55 -0.65
N ALA A 105 -6.14 -16.82 0.43
CA ALA A 105 -7.51 -16.35 0.58
C ALA A 105 -7.60 -14.81 0.54
N ALA A 106 -6.70 -14.12 1.24
CA ALA A 106 -6.61 -12.66 1.23
C ALA A 106 -6.33 -12.10 -0.17
N VAL A 107 -5.41 -12.70 -0.92
CA VAL A 107 -5.11 -12.29 -2.30
C VAL A 107 -6.31 -12.47 -3.23
N ARG A 108 -7.08 -13.55 -3.06
CA ARG A 108 -8.32 -13.75 -3.82
C ARG A 108 -9.40 -12.71 -3.50
N VAL A 109 -9.50 -12.27 -2.24
CA VAL A 109 -10.38 -11.16 -1.85
C VAL A 109 -9.97 -9.87 -2.58
N LEU A 110 -8.66 -9.57 -2.61
CA LEU A 110 -8.13 -8.41 -3.32
C LEU A 110 -8.41 -8.50 -4.83
N LEU A 111 -8.12 -9.65 -5.46
CA LEU A 111 -8.41 -9.88 -6.87
C LEU A 111 -9.90 -9.69 -7.19
N GLY A 112 -10.79 -10.27 -6.39
CA GLY A 112 -12.24 -10.09 -6.56
C GLY A 112 -12.67 -8.62 -6.47
N ALA A 113 -12.05 -7.85 -5.58
CA ALA A 113 -12.33 -6.42 -5.43
C ALA A 113 -11.87 -5.58 -6.63
N THR A 114 -10.90 -6.03 -7.44
CA THR A 114 -10.49 -5.33 -8.68
C THR A 114 -11.59 -5.28 -9.74
N LEU A 115 -12.54 -6.21 -9.67
CA LEU A 115 -13.70 -6.26 -10.57
C LEU A 115 -14.74 -5.18 -10.25
N THR A 116 -14.66 -4.53 -9.08
CA THR A 116 -15.58 -3.47 -8.68
C THR A 116 -14.93 -2.10 -8.85
N PRO A 117 -15.36 -1.26 -9.82
CA PRO A 117 -14.68 0.01 -10.13
C PRO A 117 -14.45 0.92 -8.91
N ALA A 118 -15.43 1.03 -8.01
CA ALA A 118 -15.33 1.85 -6.80
C ALA A 118 -14.22 1.41 -5.82
N TYR A 119 -13.79 0.15 -5.89
CA TYR A 119 -12.79 -0.43 -4.98
C TYR A 119 -11.48 -0.81 -5.68
N ARG A 120 -11.43 -0.72 -7.01
CA ARG A 120 -10.35 -1.26 -7.83
C ARG A 120 -8.99 -0.69 -7.46
N VAL A 121 -8.86 0.63 -7.40
CA VAL A 121 -7.59 1.29 -7.06
C VAL A 121 -7.08 0.86 -5.68
N TYR A 122 -7.97 0.70 -4.69
CA TYR A 122 -7.62 0.27 -3.34
C TYR A 122 -7.19 -1.20 -3.29
N ALA A 123 -7.88 -2.05 -4.05
CA ALA A 123 -7.52 -3.45 -4.21
C ALA A 123 -6.16 -3.61 -4.89
N LEU A 124 -5.88 -2.84 -5.95
CA LEU A 124 -4.58 -2.83 -6.63
C LEU A 124 -3.46 -2.35 -5.70
N ARG A 125 -3.71 -1.29 -4.93
CA ARG A 125 -2.77 -0.81 -3.89
C ARG A 125 -2.50 -1.85 -2.81
N GLY A 126 -3.50 -2.70 -2.48
CA GLY A 126 -3.33 -3.82 -1.56
C GLY A 126 -2.60 -5.01 -2.21
N LEU A 127 -2.84 -5.27 -3.50
CA LEU A 127 -2.19 -6.38 -4.20
C LEU A 127 -0.68 -6.20 -4.22
N GLY A 128 -0.15 -5.02 -4.61
CA GLY A 128 1.30 -4.79 -4.70
C GLY A 128 2.10 -5.31 -3.50
N PRO A 129 1.82 -4.88 -2.27
CA PRO A 129 2.46 -5.43 -1.07
C PRO A 129 2.21 -6.94 -0.87
N ALA A 130 1.00 -7.43 -1.15
CA ALA A 130 0.64 -8.84 -1.00
C ALA A 130 1.33 -9.76 -2.00
N THR A 131 1.86 -9.22 -3.11
CA THR A 131 2.57 -10.03 -4.11
C THR A 131 3.96 -10.45 -3.64
N HIS A 132 4.50 -9.80 -2.61
CA HIS A 132 5.76 -10.20 -1.99
C HIS A 132 5.57 -11.51 -1.23
N ASP A 133 6.44 -12.49 -1.49
CA ASP A 133 6.47 -13.81 -0.83
C ASP A 133 5.24 -14.70 -1.05
N LEU A 134 4.48 -14.47 -2.11
CA LEU A 134 3.48 -15.44 -2.58
C LEU A 134 4.14 -16.73 -3.09
N PRO A 135 3.49 -17.89 -2.92
CA PRO A 135 3.94 -19.13 -3.54
C PRO A 135 3.95 -19.00 -5.07
N ALA A 136 5.03 -19.45 -5.71
CA ALA A 136 5.21 -19.40 -7.17
C ALA A 136 4.05 -20.05 -7.95
N ALA A 137 3.39 -21.05 -7.34
CA ALA A 137 2.26 -21.74 -7.94
C ALA A 137 1.03 -20.85 -8.21
N VAL A 138 0.87 -19.74 -7.49
CA VAL A 138 -0.32 -18.87 -7.59
C VAL A 138 -0.05 -17.61 -8.42
N GLU A 139 1.21 -17.26 -8.65
CA GLU A 139 1.61 -16.11 -9.46
C GLU A 139 0.95 -16.07 -10.86
N PRO A 140 0.81 -17.19 -11.61
CA PRO A 140 0.15 -17.17 -12.92
C PRO A 140 -1.34 -16.77 -12.88
N GLU A 141 -2.05 -17.15 -11.81
CA GLU A 141 -3.46 -16.79 -11.59
C GLU A 141 -3.58 -15.27 -11.40
N VAL A 142 -2.74 -14.69 -10.54
CA VAL A 142 -2.75 -13.24 -10.26
C VAL A 142 -2.34 -12.44 -11.49
N GLN A 143 -1.31 -12.89 -12.22
CA GLN A 143 -0.89 -12.25 -13.47
C GLN A 143 -1.99 -12.26 -14.51
N ALA A 144 -2.65 -13.39 -14.74
CA ALA A 144 -3.75 -13.47 -15.70
C ALA A 144 -4.88 -12.48 -15.35
N ALA A 145 -5.22 -12.35 -14.06
CA ALA A 145 -6.22 -11.39 -13.61
C ALA A 145 -5.79 -9.92 -13.88
N LEU A 146 -4.54 -9.56 -13.59
CA LEU A 146 -3.99 -8.23 -13.86
C LEU A 146 -3.91 -7.92 -15.36
N LEU A 147 -3.51 -8.91 -16.17
CA LEU A 147 -3.45 -8.80 -17.63
C LEU A 147 -4.84 -8.55 -18.23
N ASN A 148 -5.85 -9.27 -17.75
CA ASN A 148 -7.23 -9.05 -18.15
C ASN A 148 -7.72 -7.67 -17.74
N LEU A 149 -7.36 -7.21 -16.53
CA LEU A 149 -7.70 -5.88 -16.05
C LEU A 149 -7.08 -4.78 -16.90
N LEU A 150 -5.82 -4.92 -17.30
CA LEU A 150 -5.12 -3.97 -18.18
C LEU A 150 -5.74 -3.87 -19.58
N GLY A 151 -6.44 -4.92 -20.03
CA GLY A 151 -7.25 -4.90 -21.26
C GLY A 151 -8.59 -4.18 -21.14
N SER A 152 -8.98 -3.73 -19.93
CA SER A 152 -10.25 -3.06 -19.67
C SER A 152 -10.13 -1.53 -19.62
N THR A 153 -11.26 -0.84 -19.48
CA THR A 153 -11.28 0.61 -19.26
C THR A 153 -10.83 0.93 -17.84
N LEU A 154 -9.64 1.51 -17.74
CA LEU A 154 -9.01 1.92 -16.48
C LEU A 154 -8.82 3.44 -16.46
N THR A 155 -8.89 4.03 -15.27
CA THR A 155 -8.30 5.34 -15.06
C THR A 155 -6.77 5.25 -15.20
N ASN A 156 -6.12 6.38 -15.41
CA ASN A 156 -4.66 6.44 -15.49
C ASN A 156 -4.00 5.89 -14.20
N GLU A 157 -4.56 6.23 -13.04
CA GLU A 157 -4.07 5.76 -11.75
C GLU A 157 -4.23 4.24 -11.58
N GLU A 158 -5.38 3.69 -11.97
CA GLU A 158 -5.63 2.24 -11.93
C GLU A 158 -4.70 1.49 -12.86
N ARG A 159 -4.46 2.00 -14.07
CA ARG A 159 -3.51 1.43 -15.02
C ARG A 159 -2.11 1.39 -14.43
N ILE A 160 -1.62 2.51 -13.93
CA ILE A 160 -0.28 2.60 -13.34
C ILE A 160 -0.15 1.65 -12.15
N THR A 161 -1.17 1.58 -11.28
CA THR A 161 -1.16 0.69 -10.12
C THR A 161 -1.25 -0.79 -10.51
N ALA A 162 -1.95 -1.13 -11.59
CA ALA A 162 -2.03 -2.49 -12.10
C ALA A 162 -0.73 -2.94 -12.76
N LEU A 163 -0.12 -2.09 -13.58
CA LEU A 163 1.21 -2.34 -14.15
C LEU A 163 2.23 -2.53 -13.02
N ALA A 164 2.23 -1.62 -12.06
CA ALA A 164 3.02 -1.70 -10.85
C ALA A 164 2.90 -3.03 -10.10
N THR A 165 1.67 -3.47 -9.86
CA THR A 165 1.37 -4.74 -9.18
C THR A 165 1.88 -5.93 -10.00
N LEU A 166 1.73 -5.87 -11.32
CA LEU A 166 2.20 -6.90 -12.24
C LEU A 166 3.73 -6.99 -12.25
N ASP A 167 4.42 -5.86 -12.15
CA ASP A 167 5.88 -5.82 -12.06
C ASP A 167 6.37 -6.35 -10.71
N ALA A 168 5.70 -6.03 -9.59
CA ALA A 168 6.08 -6.53 -8.26
C ALA A 168 6.17 -8.06 -8.17
N PHE A 169 5.54 -8.80 -9.09
CA PHE A 169 5.74 -10.24 -9.33
C PHE A 169 7.06 -10.59 -10.05
N VAL A 170 8.15 -9.83 -9.84
CA VAL A 170 9.42 -9.88 -10.61
C VAL A 170 10.01 -11.29 -10.85
N ARG A 171 9.64 -12.30 -10.07
CA ARG A 171 9.94 -13.73 -10.36
C ARG A 171 9.53 -14.20 -11.76
N THR A 172 8.58 -13.53 -12.41
CA THR A 172 8.02 -13.96 -13.69
C THR A 172 8.12 -12.91 -14.78
N ARG A 173 9.00 -11.90 -14.67
CA ARG A 173 9.20 -10.93 -15.76
C ARG A 173 9.56 -11.64 -17.08
N GLU A 174 10.29 -12.74 -17.02
CA GLU A 174 10.55 -13.60 -18.18
C GLU A 174 9.29 -14.29 -18.72
N ASP A 175 8.39 -14.77 -17.86
CA ASP A 175 7.12 -15.34 -18.31
C ASP A 175 6.23 -14.25 -18.94
N LEU A 176 6.19 -13.08 -18.30
CA LEU A 176 5.46 -11.93 -18.79
C LEU A 176 6.03 -11.43 -20.13
N SER A 177 7.35 -11.40 -20.31
CA SER A 177 7.97 -11.00 -21.57
C SER A 177 7.70 -12.00 -22.70
N ARG A 178 7.58 -13.30 -22.39
CA ARG A 178 7.17 -14.33 -23.37
C ARG A 178 5.70 -14.19 -23.77
N ARG A 179 4.81 -13.89 -22.82
CA ARG A 179 3.35 -13.90 -23.04
C ARG A 179 2.81 -12.55 -23.53
N ARG A 180 3.38 -11.44 -23.06
CA ARG A 180 2.95 -10.05 -23.29
C ARG A 180 4.15 -9.08 -23.33
N PRO A 181 5.04 -9.20 -24.33
CA PRO A 181 6.20 -8.30 -24.46
C PRO A 181 5.80 -6.83 -24.61
N ASP A 182 4.61 -6.56 -25.16
CA ASP A 182 4.01 -5.23 -25.28
C ASP A 182 3.79 -4.57 -23.91
N LEU A 183 3.41 -5.34 -22.89
CA LEU A 183 3.19 -4.82 -21.54
C LEU A 183 4.48 -4.59 -20.77
N VAL A 184 5.53 -5.38 -21.04
CA VAL A 184 6.87 -5.11 -20.49
C VAL A 184 7.42 -3.80 -21.05
N ALA A 185 7.23 -3.55 -22.35
CA ALA A 185 7.58 -2.28 -22.96
C ALA A 185 6.75 -1.11 -22.40
N ALA A 186 5.43 -1.31 -22.21
CA ALA A 186 4.56 -0.32 -21.59
C ALA A 186 5.00 -0.02 -20.14
N LEU A 187 5.27 -1.06 -19.34
CA LEU A 187 5.84 -0.96 -17.98
C LEU A 187 7.10 -0.10 -17.97
N GLU A 188 8.06 -0.38 -18.84
CA GLU A 188 9.30 0.39 -18.93
C GLU A 188 9.03 1.85 -19.34
N SER A 189 8.12 2.07 -20.30
CA SER A 189 7.76 3.39 -20.81
C SER A 189 6.88 4.22 -19.85
N GLU A 190 6.11 3.59 -18.97
CA GLU A 190 5.20 4.26 -18.05
C GLU A 190 5.81 4.39 -16.65
N MET A 191 6.73 3.51 -16.25
CA MET A 191 7.38 3.54 -14.92
C MET A 191 8.72 4.28 -14.88
N LEU A 192 9.55 4.18 -15.93
CA LEU A 192 10.91 4.73 -15.93
C LEU A 192 11.05 5.96 -16.84
N VAL A 193 10.48 5.88 -18.05
CA VAL A 193 10.62 6.92 -19.08
C VAL A 193 9.97 8.26 -18.72
N PRO A 194 8.89 8.38 -17.92
CA PRO A 194 8.32 9.70 -17.61
C PRO A 194 9.13 10.48 -16.57
N ILE A 195 9.87 9.78 -15.70
CA ILE A 195 10.52 10.39 -14.54
C ILE A 195 11.94 10.85 -14.89
N GLU A 196 12.65 10.09 -15.71
CA GLU A 196 14.07 10.33 -16.00
C GLU A 196 14.41 11.58 -16.82
N PRO A 197 13.68 11.91 -17.91
CA PRO A 197 13.98 13.08 -18.71
C PRO A 197 13.45 14.37 -18.06
N ALA A 198 12.49 14.28 -17.13
CA ALA A 198 11.88 15.45 -16.47
C ALA A 198 11.39 15.18 -15.03
N PRO A 199 12.30 14.99 -14.05
CA PRO A 199 11.94 14.74 -12.64
C PRO A 199 11.03 15.82 -12.03
N ALA A 200 11.18 17.07 -12.46
CA ALA A 200 10.33 18.19 -12.04
C ALA A 200 8.88 18.05 -12.53
N ALA A 201 8.66 17.51 -13.74
CA ALA A 201 7.32 17.27 -14.26
C ALA A 201 6.61 16.15 -13.48
N PHE A 202 7.35 15.13 -13.03
CA PHE A 202 6.79 14.09 -12.15
C PHE A 202 6.42 14.66 -10.78
N ALA A 203 7.29 15.45 -10.14
CA ALA A 203 6.99 16.10 -8.84
C ALA A 203 5.76 17.02 -8.92
N ALA A 204 5.50 17.61 -10.10
CA ALA A 204 4.34 18.46 -10.36
C ALA A 204 3.07 17.69 -10.82
N ARG A 205 3.15 16.38 -11.05
CA ARG A 205 2.05 15.56 -11.57
C ARG A 205 1.25 14.89 -10.46
N GLY A 206 -0.06 14.73 -10.72
CA GLY A 206 -0.93 13.86 -9.96
C GLY A 206 -1.13 14.29 -8.51
N SER A 207 -1.83 13.46 -7.74
CA SER A 207 -1.92 13.64 -6.29
C SER A 207 -0.65 13.16 -5.59
N SER A 208 -0.39 13.62 -4.35
CA SER A 208 0.74 13.10 -3.55
C SER A 208 0.64 11.59 -3.34
N SER A 209 -0.58 11.05 -3.22
CA SER A 209 -0.83 9.61 -3.15
C SER A 209 -0.45 8.86 -4.44
N GLU A 210 -0.75 9.43 -5.61
CA GLU A 210 -0.37 8.85 -6.91
C GLU A 210 1.16 8.81 -7.06
N ARG A 211 1.85 9.89 -6.66
CA ARG A 211 3.32 9.95 -6.68
C ARG A 211 3.96 8.98 -5.70
N ALA A 212 3.51 8.97 -4.44
CA ALA A 212 3.96 8.04 -3.41
C ALA A 212 3.86 6.57 -3.87
N LEU A 213 2.73 6.21 -4.45
CA LEU A 213 2.49 4.87 -4.97
C LEU A 213 3.41 4.54 -6.13
N THR A 214 3.53 5.45 -7.10
CA THR A 214 4.42 5.26 -8.25
C THR A 214 5.87 5.07 -7.79
N LEU A 215 6.33 5.85 -6.80
CA LEU A 215 7.68 5.75 -6.26
C LEU A 215 7.94 4.43 -5.54
N ALA A 216 6.98 3.98 -4.72
CA ALA A 216 7.07 2.69 -4.04
C ALA A 216 7.26 1.56 -5.04
N VAL A 217 6.48 1.59 -6.11
CA VAL A 217 6.52 0.55 -7.13
C VAL A 217 7.84 0.58 -7.90
N VAL A 218 8.26 1.75 -8.40
CA VAL A 218 9.52 1.90 -9.14
C VAL A 218 10.69 1.40 -8.30
N TRP A 219 10.67 1.66 -6.99
CA TRP A 219 11.71 1.22 -6.07
C TRP A 219 11.68 -0.28 -5.77
N HIS A 220 10.51 -0.86 -5.46
CA HIS A 220 10.38 -2.30 -5.23
C HIS A 220 10.75 -3.12 -6.48
N SER A 221 10.31 -2.66 -7.66
CA SER A 221 10.70 -3.21 -8.97
C SER A 221 12.21 -3.32 -9.12
N ALA A 222 12.91 -2.20 -8.87
CA ALA A 222 14.34 -2.10 -9.06
C ALA A 222 15.12 -2.99 -8.09
N ARG A 223 14.65 -3.16 -6.85
CA ARG A 223 15.24 -4.08 -5.87
C ARG A 223 15.11 -5.54 -6.27
N ASN A 224 13.95 -5.94 -6.74
CA ASN A 224 13.75 -7.31 -7.18
C ASN A 224 14.64 -7.62 -8.41
N ARG A 225 14.78 -6.65 -9.34
CA ARG A 225 15.71 -6.78 -10.48
C ARG A 225 17.16 -6.86 -10.02
N PHE A 226 17.55 -6.09 -9.01
CA PHE A 226 18.87 -6.20 -8.39
C PHE A 226 19.11 -7.62 -7.83
N ALA A 227 18.14 -8.16 -7.09
CA ALA A 227 18.22 -9.53 -6.56
C ALA A 227 18.27 -10.60 -7.66
N ALA A 228 17.68 -10.33 -8.83
CA ALA A 228 17.76 -11.19 -10.01
C ALA A 228 19.05 -11.03 -10.84
N GLY A 229 20.04 -10.27 -10.36
CA GLY A 229 21.32 -10.09 -11.05
C GLY A 229 21.38 -8.90 -12.00
N GLU A 230 20.44 -7.96 -11.90
CA GLU A 230 20.42 -6.72 -12.71
C GLU A 230 20.69 -5.47 -11.85
N PRO A 231 21.92 -5.29 -11.33
CA PRO A 231 22.22 -4.25 -10.35
C PRO A 231 22.05 -2.81 -10.88
N ALA A 232 22.16 -2.62 -12.20
CA ALA A 232 21.98 -1.32 -12.85
C ALA A 232 20.59 -0.72 -12.61
N SER A 233 19.56 -1.55 -12.43
CA SER A 233 18.17 -1.11 -12.22
C SER A 233 18.01 -0.36 -10.89
N LEU A 234 18.57 -0.90 -9.79
CA LEU A 234 18.49 -0.27 -8.47
C LEU A 234 19.35 1.00 -8.38
N ILE A 235 20.53 1.01 -9.00
CA ILE A 235 21.39 2.21 -9.05
C ILE A 235 20.68 3.36 -9.77
N ARG A 236 20.04 3.05 -10.91
CA ARG A 236 19.27 4.02 -11.70
C ARG A 236 18.10 4.59 -10.90
N VAL A 237 17.33 3.75 -10.21
CA VAL A 237 16.21 4.19 -9.39
C VAL A 237 16.64 4.97 -8.14
N ASN A 238 17.70 4.56 -7.44
CA ASN A 238 18.21 5.34 -6.29
C ASN A 238 18.69 6.73 -6.71
N THR A 239 19.31 6.84 -7.89
CA THR A 239 19.72 8.13 -8.48
C THR A 239 18.51 9.02 -8.77
N LEU A 240 17.43 8.43 -9.29
CA LEU A 240 16.17 9.11 -9.57
C LEU A 240 15.47 9.58 -8.29
N LEU A 241 15.37 8.71 -7.28
CA LEU A 241 14.81 9.03 -5.97
C LEU A 241 15.56 10.18 -5.28
N SER A 242 16.89 10.19 -5.38
CA SER A 242 17.72 11.27 -4.83
C SER A 242 17.40 12.63 -5.49
N LYS A 243 17.19 12.64 -6.81
CA LYS A 243 16.77 13.86 -7.54
C LYS A 243 15.36 14.30 -7.15
N LEU A 244 14.44 13.36 -6.97
CA LEU A 244 13.06 13.65 -6.56
C LEU A 244 12.96 14.15 -5.12
N ALA A 245 13.79 13.64 -4.20
CA ALA A 245 13.85 14.13 -2.83
C ALA A 245 14.14 15.64 -2.75
N ALA A 246 14.95 16.15 -3.68
CA ALA A 246 15.29 17.57 -3.78
C ALA A 246 14.17 18.44 -4.39
N LEU A 247 13.21 17.84 -5.09
CA LEU A 247 12.15 18.55 -5.84
C LEU A 247 10.76 18.42 -5.20
N GLU A 248 10.50 17.34 -4.48
CA GLU A 248 9.21 17.08 -3.84
C GLU A 248 8.92 18.15 -2.78
N THR A 249 7.65 18.51 -2.60
CA THR A 249 7.22 19.51 -1.62
C THR A 249 6.30 18.93 -0.57
N ASP A 250 5.67 17.79 -0.85
CA ASP A 250 4.86 17.04 0.11
C ASP A 250 5.74 16.27 1.12
N ASP A 251 5.55 16.57 2.42
CA ASP A 251 6.35 15.97 3.50
C ASP A 251 6.15 14.46 3.63
N SER A 252 4.95 13.94 3.32
CA SER A 252 4.67 12.51 3.37
C SER A 252 5.41 11.77 2.25
N VAL A 253 5.42 12.33 1.03
CA VAL A 253 6.14 11.72 -0.10
C VAL A 253 7.65 11.80 0.14
N LYS A 254 8.16 12.92 0.67
CA LYS A 254 9.58 13.06 1.06
C LYS A 254 10.03 12.03 2.09
N ALA A 255 9.22 11.82 3.14
CA ALA A 255 9.53 10.83 4.16
C ALA A 255 9.63 9.42 3.56
N GLN A 256 8.74 9.09 2.62
CA GLN A 256 8.76 7.80 1.93
C GLN A 256 9.98 7.64 1.01
N ILE A 257 10.34 8.66 0.23
CA ILE A 257 11.56 8.64 -0.59
C ILE A 257 12.80 8.44 0.30
N SER A 258 12.84 9.11 1.44
CA SER A 258 13.95 9.00 2.41
C SER A 258 14.04 7.58 2.99
N ALA A 259 12.90 6.97 3.31
CA ALA A 259 12.86 5.58 3.78
C ALA A 259 13.40 4.60 2.72
N PHE A 260 13.02 4.77 1.45
CA PHE A 260 13.53 3.94 0.35
C PHE A 260 15.03 4.09 0.11
N LEU A 261 15.57 5.30 0.24
CA LEU A 261 17.00 5.56 0.10
C LEU A 261 17.82 5.04 1.29
N ALA A 262 17.21 4.96 2.47
CA ALA A 262 17.87 4.46 3.69
C ALA A 262 17.91 2.93 3.78
N GLU A 263 17.06 2.22 3.03
CA GLU A 263 17.03 0.77 3.09
C GLU A 263 18.25 0.16 2.37
N PRO A 264 18.99 -0.74 3.04
CA PRO A 264 20.19 -1.34 2.46
C PRO A 264 19.83 -2.11 1.18
N ALA A 265 20.72 -2.04 0.18
CA ALA A 265 20.60 -2.87 -1.02
C ALA A 265 20.61 -4.35 -0.60
N PRO A 266 19.82 -5.22 -1.25
CA PRO A 266 19.87 -6.65 -0.98
C PRO A 266 21.32 -7.13 -1.13
N GLU A 267 21.83 -7.94 -0.21
CA GLU A 267 23.15 -8.54 -0.40
C GLU A 267 23.07 -9.55 -1.55
N PHE A 268 24.05 -9.52 -2.46
CA PHE A 268 24.26 -10.64 -3.38
C PHE A 268 24.66 -11.85 -2.54
N LEU A 269 23.72 -12.76 -2.27
CA LEU A 269 24.09 -14.07 -1.79
C LEU A 269 24.74 -14.81 -2.97
N PRO A 270 26.03 -15.21 -2.85
CA PRO A 270 26.73 -15.95 -3.89
C PRO A 270 26.13 -17.34 -4.15
#